data_AF-A0A7W4A3T6-F1
#
_entry.id   AF-A0A7W4A3T6-F1
#
_cell.length_a   1.000
_cell.length_b   1.000
_cell.length_c   1.000
_cell.angle_alpha   90.00
_cell.angle_beta   90.00
_cell.angle_gamma   90.00
#
_symmetry.space_group_name_H-M   'P 1'
#
loop_
_entity.id
_entity.type
_entity.pdbx_description
1 polymer ?
#
loop_
_entity_poly.entity_id
_entity_poly.type
_entity_poly.pdbx_seq_one_letter_code
_entity_poly.pdbx_strand_id
1 'polypeptide(L)'
;MALWGGRFSQAADVKFKLFNDSLKFDYRLAEQDIIGSIAWSKALLAVNVLTSDEQISIDKSLNELLVSVQANPEQVLQSDAEDIHSWVEGQLINKVGDLGKKLHTGRSRNDQVATDLKLWCKKTAQELIVHLNTLEAKLIELARIHQSVVLPGYTHLQRAQPVTFSHWCLAYLEMLERDHSRLEDCIDRMDTCPLGSGALAGTGYPMDRTVLAHSLGFKRATRNSLDSVSDRDHVVELMSCATLSMVHLSRMAEDLIFYNSGESGFIEMSDQVTSGSSLMPQKKNPDAMELIRGKSGRVFGSLAGMLMTLKALPLAYNKDMQEDKEGLFDALDTWGDCLEMGAMALTNLKVNEERTKEAAQGGYSNATELADYLVAKGIPFREAHHIVGVAVVSAIEKGVPLEELTVAEFKQFSSVIEDDVYPTLTLEATLAARTALGGVAPHQVEFALTEAEQRLSKRGKSGIVIRSANVDDIDRIESMVNYWVEKGENLPRDKSDLAKSIDEFVVTELDGIVAGCGSVHIYDTGLAEIRSIGIEPGYEGRGQGSAIVELLVKRSEKLAIKRLFALTRMPDFFMKLGFSPESKATMPDKVLKDCAMFVSEHANSEKALELNYKTSMLLHKEMTKS
;
A
#
# COMPACT_ATOMS: atom_id res chain seq x y z
N MET A 1 -11.96 -1.87 -39.19
CA MET A 1 -12.35 -3.19 -39.74
C MET A 1 -12.17 -4.19 -38.61
N ALA A 2 -13.21 -4.98 -38.28
CA ALA A 2 -13.10 -6.00 -37.22
C ALA A 2 -12.01 -7.02 -37.58
N LEU A 3 -11.22 -7.45 -36.59
CA LEU A 3 -10.12 -8.41 -36.75
C LEU A 3 -10.58 -9.81 -37.19
N TRP A 4 -11.86 -10.08 -37.00
CA TRP A 4 -12.56 -11.28 -37.41
C TRP A 4 -13.65 -10.86 -38.41
N GLY A 5 -13.46 -11.20 -39.68
CA GLY A 5 -14.36 -10.69 -40.75
C GLY A 5 -14.53 -11.62 -41.94
N GLY A 6 -13.50 -12.39 -42.30
CA GLY A 6 -13.53 -13.26 -43.49
C GLY A 6 -14.59 -14.37 -43.48
N ARG A 7 -15.21 -14.65 -42.33
CA ARG A 7 -16.28 -15.65 -42.16
C ARG A 7 -17.70 -15.07 -42.24
N PHE A 8 -17.86 -13.75 -42.27
CA PHE A 8 -19.17 -13.10 -42.19
C PHE A 8 -19.57 -12.51 -43.55
N SER A 9 -20.82 -12.77 -43.97
CA SER A 9 -21.38 -12.27 -45.23
C SER A 9 -22.12 -10.93 -45.09
N GLN A 10 -22.29 -10.44 -43.86
CA GLN A 10 -23.01 -9.20 -43.54
C GLN A 10 -22.27 -8.43 -42.45
N ALA A 11 -22.46 -7.11 -42.40
CA ALA A 11 -21.97 -6.29 -41.31
C ALA A 11 -22.74 -6.59 -40.00
N ALA A 12 -22.09 -6.35 -38.86
CA ALA A 12 -22.73 -6.46 -37.56
C ALA A 12 -23.83 -5.38 -37.39
N ASP A 13 -24.91 -5.73 -36.69
CA ASP A 13 -25.92 -4.77 -36.26
C ASP A 13 -25.31 -3.74 -35.29
N VAL A 14 -25.76 -2.49 -35.39
CA VAL A 14 -25.22 -1.39 -34.57
C VAL A 14 -25.47 -1.61 -33.08
N LYS A 15 -26.63 -2.14 -32.69
CA LYS A 15 -26.91 -2.45 -31.28
C LYS A 15 -26.07 -3.60 -30.78
N PHE A 16 -25.86 -4.62 -31.62
CA PHE A 16 -24.97 -5.73 -31.27
C PHE A 16 -23.53 -5.24 -31.06
N LYS A 17 -23.03 -4.38 -31.94
CA LYS A 17 -21.70 -3.76 -31.77
C LYS A 17 -21.58 -3.05 -30.41
N LEU A 18 -22.52 -2.16 -30.08
CA LEU A 18 -22.51 -1.45 -28.79
C LEU A 18 -22.59 -2.36 -27.55
N PHE A 19 -23.26 -3.51 -27.68
CA PHE A 19 -23.38 -4.50 -26.62
C PHE A 19 -22.12 -5.37 -26.48
N ASN A 20 -21.41 -5.64 -27.58
CA ASN A 20 -20.23 -6.52 -27.64
C ASN A 20 -18.91 -5.80 -27.40
N ASP A 21 -18.82 -4.51 -27.78
CA ASP A 21 -17.60 -3.72 -27.71
C ASP A 21 -17.21 -3.42 -26.25
N SER A 22 -15.93 -3.58 -25.95
CA SER A 22 -15.35 -3.33 -24.62
C SER A 22 -14.45 -2.10 -24.56
N LEU A 23 -14.16 -1.43 -25.68
CA LEU A 23 -13.24 -0.27 -25.74
C LEU A 23 -13.54 0.82 -24.69
N LYS A 24 -14.83 1.04 -24.40
CA LYS A 24 -15.31 2.05 -23.43
C LYS A 24 -14.78 1.83 -22.00
N PHE A 25 -14.34 0.62 -21.66
CA PHE A 25 -13.77 0.30 -20.34
C PHE A 25 -12.40 -0.38 -20.42
N ASP A 26 -12.13 -1.22 -21.43
CA ASP A 26 -10.87 -1.93 -21.55
C ASP A 26 -9.71 -1.07 -22.06
N TYR A 27 -9.96 0.18 -22.47
CA TYR A 27 -8.90 1.16 -22.73
C TYR A 27 -7.95 1.36 -21.54
N ARG A 28 -8.42 1.04 -20.31
CA ARG A 28 -7.59 1.03 -19.09
C ARG A 28 -6.44 0.02 -19.14
N LEU A 29 -6.48 -0.96 -20.05
CA LEU A 29 -5.44 -1.96 -20.25
C LEU A 29 -4.43 -1.59 -21.35
N ALA A 30 -4.49 -0.37 -21.90
CA ALA A 30 -3.66 0.04 -23.04
C ALA A 30 -2.15 -0.09 -22.76
N GLU A 31 -1.68 0.33 -21.59
CA GLU A 31 -0.27 0.18 -21.21
C GLU A 31 0.13 -1.30 -21.16
N GLN A 32 -0.71 -2.14 -20.55
CA GLN A 32 -0.44 -3.56 -20.39
C GLN A 32 -0.44 -4.30 -21.74
N ASP A 33 -1.39 -4.00 -22.63
CA ASP A 33 -1.46 -4.58 -23.97
C ASP A 33 -0.20 -4.25 -24.80
N ILE A 34 0.26 -3.00 -24.73
CA ILE A 34 1.45 -2.53 -25.45
C ILE A 34 2.71 -3.21 -24.89
N ILE A 35 2.87 -3.27 -23.56
CA ILE A 35 4.01 -3.96 -22.90
C ILE A 35 3.99 -5.46 -23.22
N GLY A 36 2.82 -6.10 -23.14
CA GLY A 36 2.61 -7.50 -23.53
C GLY A 36 3.00 -7.76 -24.99
N SER A 37 2.63 -6.84 -25.87
CA SER A 37 2.95 -6.87 -27.30
C SER A 37 4.45 -6.67 -27.59
N ILE A 38 5.14 -5.81 -26.84
CA ILE A 38 6.60 -5.66 -26.91
C ILE A 38 7.29 -6.99 -26.56
N ALA A 39 6.92 -7.62 -25.44
CA ALA A 39 7.49 -8.90 -25.04
C ALA A 39 7.18 -10.02 -26.05
N TRP A 40 5.96 -10.03 -26.60
CA TRP A 40 5.57 -10.98 -27.63
C TRP A 40 6.40 -10.84 -28.91
N SER A 41 6.72 -9.62 -29.33
CA SER A 41 7.59 -9.38 -30.50
C SER A 41 8.97 -10.03 -30.33
N LYS A 42 9.54 -10.01 -29.11
CA LYS A 42 10.81 -10.64 -28.77
C LYS A 42 10.71 -12.17 -28.79
N ALA A 43 9.58 -12.73 -28.31
CA ALA A 43 9.32 -14.16 -28.42
C ALA A 43 9.22 -14.63 -29.87
N LEU A 44 8.59 -13.84 -30.75
CA LEU A 44 8.50 -14.13 -32.19
C LEU A 44 9.85 -14.08 -32.90
N LEU A 45 10.74 -13.16 -32.50
CA LEU A 45 12.13 -13.13 -32.97
C LEU A 45 12.87 -14.40 -32.57
N ALA A 46 12.73 -14.85 -31.31
CA ALA A 46 13.41 -16.05 -30.80
C ALA A 46 13.03 -17.33 -31.55
N VAL A 47 11.83 -17.40 -32.15
CA VAL A 47 11.37 -18.52 -32.97
C VAL A 47 11.42 -18.24 -34.48
N ASN A 48 12.15 -17.21 -34.90
CA ASN A 48 12.39 -16.83 -36.31
C ASN A 48 11.12 -16.50 -37.12
N VAL A 49 10.04 -16.05 -36.46
CA VAL A 49 8.86 -15.52 -37.17
C VAL A 49 9.11 -14.06 -37.62
N LEU A 50 9.84 -13.31 -36.80
CA LEU A 50 10.30 -11.97 -37.12
C LEU A 50 11.82 -11.98 -37.35
N THR A 51 12.30 -11.15 -38.27
CA THR A 51 13.73 -10.80 -38.34
C THR A 51 14.07 -9.79 -37.24
N SER A 52 15.37 -9.59 -36.99
CA SER A 52 15.84 -8.60 -36.02
C SER A 52 15.36 -7.19 -36.36
N ASP A 53 15.43 -6.79 -37.63
CA ASP A 53 15.00 -5.46 -38.08
C ASP A 53 13.48 -5.27 -37.94
N GLU A 54 12.72 -6.32 -38.25
CA GLU A 54 11.27 -6.33 -38.07
C GLU A 54 10.89 -6.16 -36.58
N GLN A 55 11.55 -6.88 -35.68
CA GLN A 55 11.30 -6.79 -34.24
C GLN A 55 11.66 -5.40 -33.70
N ILE A 56 12.81 -4.84 -34.08
CA ILE A 56 13.23 -3.48 -33.68
C ILE A 56 12.21 -2.43 -34.17
N SER A 57 11.70 -2.56 -35.40
CA SER A 57 10.71 -1.63 -35.94
C SER A 57 9.38 -1.70 -35.18
N ILE A 58 8.94 -2.90 -34.79
CA ILE A 58 7.73 -3.09 -33.96
C ILE A 58 7.95 -2.51 -32.56
N ASP A 59 9.06 -2.86 -31.91
CA ASP A 59 9.39 -2.42 -30.55
C ASP A 59 9.45 -0.89 -30.45
N LYS A 60 10.14 -0.23 -31.38
CA LYS A 60 10.18 1.24 -31.46
C LYS A 60 8.77 1.84 -31.61
N SER A 61 7.96 1.30 -32.50
CA SER A 61 6.61 1.83 -32.77
C SER A 61 5.68 1.65 -31.57
N LEU A 62 5.78 0.51 -30.88
CA LEU A 62 5.01 0.25 -29.66
C LEU A 62 5.46 1.15 -28.51
N ASN A 63 6.76 1.41 -28.34
CA ASN A 63 7.25 2.35 -27.33
C ASN A 63 6.80 3.80 -27.62
N GLU A 64 6.80 4.23 -28.89
CA GLU A 64 6.22 5.53 -29.27
C GLU A 64 4.72 5.60 -28.93
N LEU A 65 3.97 4.52 -29.19
CA LEU A 65 2.56 4.43 -28.83
C LEU A 65 2.34 4.43 -27.31
N LEU A 66 3.17 3.74 -26.55
CA LEU A 66 3.11 3.70 -25.08
C LEU A 66 3.25 5.10 -24.49
N VAL A 67 4.25 5.87 -24.93
CA VAL A 67 4.46 7.25 -24.49
C VAL A 67 3.25 8.12 -24.83
N SER A 68 2.66 7.93 -26.02
CA SER A 68 1.46 8.66 -26.42
C SER A 68 0.26 8.33 -25.52
N VAL A 69 0.01 7.04 -25.26
CA VAL A 69 -1.08 6.58 -24.38
C VAL A 69 -0.90 7.08 -22.96
N GLN A 70 0.31 7.04 -22.41
CA GLN A 70 0.61 7.58 -21.07
C GLN A 70 0.35 9.08 -20.97
N ALA A 71 0.64 9.84 -22.03
CA ALA A 71 0.39 11.27 -22.07
C ALA A 71 -1.11 11.62 -22.23
N ASN A 72 -1.87 10.78 -22.94
CA ASN A 72 -3.31 10.97 -23.14
C ASN A 72 -4.02 9.61 -23.35
N PRO A 73 -4.49 8.96 -22.26
CA PRO A 73 -5.18 7.67 -22.37
C PRO A 73 -6.54 7.78 -23.08
N GLU A 74 -7.23 8.91 -22.94
CA GLU A 74 -8.57 9.12 -23.49
C GLU A 74 -8.59 9.20 -25.02
N GLN A 75 -7.44 9.37 -25.68
CA GLN A 75 -7.35 9.33 -27.15
C GLN A 75 -7.88 8.01 -27.72
N VAL A 76 -7.78 6.91 -26.95
CA VAL A 76 -8.27 5.59 -27.34
C VAL A 76 -9.79 5.62 -27.59
N LEU A 77 -10.53 6.35 -26.75
CA LEU A 77 -12.00 6.44 -26.79
C LEU A 77 -12.54 7.21 -28.00
N GLN A 78 -11.66 7.86 -28.78
CA GLN A 78 -12.03 8.54 -30.03
C GLN A 78 -12.16 7.56 -31.21
N SER A 79 -11.76 6.30 -31.03
CA SER A 79 -11.81 5.25 -32.04
C SER A 79 -13.13 4.47 -32.03
N ASP A 80 -13.47 3.83 -33.16
CA ASP A 80 -14.58 2.88 -33.28
C ASP A 80 -14.16 1.41 -33.05
N ALA A 81 -12.90 1.19 -32.64
CA ALA A 81 -12.35 -0.14 -32.41
C ALA A 81 -13.23 -0.94 -31.42
N GLU A 82 -13.30 -2.26 -31.61
CA GLU A 82 -14.09 -3.14 -30.75
C GLU A 82 -13.56 -3.17 -29.31
N ASP A 83 -12.22 -3.24 -29.19
CA ASP A 83 -11.49 -3.41 -27.94
C ASP A 83 -10.10 -2.78 -28.04
N ILE A 84 -9.43 -2.64 -26.90
CA ILE A 84 -8.08 -2.07 -26.82
C ILE A 84 -7.08 -2.81 -27.71
N HIS A 85 -7.16 -4.13 -27.80
CA HIS A 85 -6.24 -4.95 -28.57
C HIS A 85 -6.34 -4.66 -30.08
N SER A 86 -7.57 -4.47 -30.58
CA SER A 86 -7.85 -4.05 -31.96
C SER A 86 -7.38 -2.62 -32.22
N TRP A 87 -7.51 -1.75 -31.22
CA TRP A 87 -7.00 -0.40 -31.30
C TRP A 87 -5.47 -0.39 -31.43
N VAL A 88 -4.75 -1.08 -30.54
CA VAL A 88 -3.28 -1.16 -30.57
C VAL A 88 -2.78 -1.76 -31.89
N GLU A 89 -3.40 -2.85 -32.36
CA GLU A 89 -3.05 -3.44 -33.64
C GLU A 89 -3.30 -2.48 -34.81
N GLY A 90 -4.42 -1.77 -34.80
CA GLY A 90 -4.72 -0.74 -35.80
C GLY A 90 -3.69 0.39 -35.83
N GLN A 91 -3.30 0.90 -34.66
CA GLN A 91 -2.25 1.93 -34.54
C GLN A 91 -0.90 1.41 -35.05
N LEU A 92 -0.54 0.17 -34.71
CA LEU A 92 0.70 -0.43 -35.18
C LEU A 92 0.70 -0.62 -36.71
N ILE A 93 -0.41 -1.12 -37.29
CA ILE A 93 -0.55 -1.25 -38.74
C ILE A 93 -0.46 0.10 -39.44
N ASN A 94 -1.08 1.15 -38.90
CA ASN A 94 -0.96 2.50 -39.46
C ASN A 94 0.50 2.99 -39.49
N LYS A 95 1.32 2.55 -38.53
CA LYS A 95 2.73 2.95 -38.40
C LYS A 95 3.69 2.13 -39.25
N VAL A 96 3.54 0.80 -39.27
CA VAL A 96 4.51 -0.14 -39.90
C VAL A 96 3.92 -1.01 -41.01
N GLY A 97 2.66 -0.77 -41.41
CA GLY A 97 1.98 -1.50 -42.47
C GLY A 97 1.73 -2.96 -42.14
N ASP A 98 1.92 -3.84 -43.12
CA ASP A 98 1.65 -5.29 -42.98
C ASP A 98 2.53 -5.97 -41.91
N LEU A 99 3.67 -5.37 -41.54
CA LEU A 99 4.48 -5.83 -40.43
C LEU A 99 3.68 -5.86 -39.11
N GLY A 100 2.79 -4.89 -38.89
CA GLY A 100 1.93 -4.86 -37.71
C GLY A 100 1.01 -6.08 -37.60
N LYS A 101 0.58 -6.63 -38.75
CA LYS A 101 -0.26 -7.84 -38.81
C LYS A 101 0.53 -9.11 -38.42
N LYS A 102 1.86 -9.13 -38.60
CA LYS A 102 2.69 -10.27 -38.19
C LYS A 102 2.74 -10.44 -36.67
N LEU A 103 2.54 -9.36 -35.90
CA LEU A 103 2.65 -9.40 -34.43
C LEU A 103 1.66 -10.38 -33.78
N HIS A 104 0.47 -10.58 -34.35
CA HIS A 104 -0.52 -11.50 -33.77
C HIS A 104 -0.22 -12.99 -34.04
N THR A 105 0.85 -13.32 -34.76
CA THR A 105 1.20 -14.71 -35.09
C THR A 105 1.37 -15.54 -33.82
N GLY A 106 0.67 -16.67 -33.72
CA GLY A 106 0.78 -17.61 -32.58
C GLY A 106 0.14 -17.13 -31.27
N ARG A 107 -0.49 -15.94 -31.26
CA ARG A 107 -1.19 -15.35 -30.10
C ARG A 107 -2.71 -15.42 -30.30
N SER A 108 -3.47 -15.31 -29.22
CA SER A 108 -4.92 -15.11 -29.26
C SER A 108 -5.30 -13.90 -28.42
N ARG A 109 -6.50 -13.35 -28.61
CA ARG A 109 -7.06 -12.39 -27.65
C ARG A 109 -7.29 -13.03 -26.27
N ASN A 110 -7.50 -14.35 -26.20
CA ASN A 110 -7.80 -15.05 -24.95
C ASN A 110 -6.60 -15.04 -23.97
N ASP A 111 -5.40 -15.39 -24.45
CA ASP A 111 -4.19 -15.36 -23.62
C ASP A 111 -3.61 -13.94 -23.48
N GLN A 112 -3.84 -13.08 -24.47
CA GLN A 112 -3.47 -11.67 -24.39
C GLN A 112 -4.25 -10.94 -23.30
N VAL A 113 -5.59 -10.93 -23.33
CA VAL A 113 -6.39 -10.22 -22.31
C VAL A 113 -6.18 -10.79 -20.91
N ALA A 114 -5.94 -12.10 -20.78
CA ALA A 114 -5.59 -12.72 -19.50
C ALA A 114 -4.23 -12.23 -18.97
N THR A 115 -3.27 -11.95 -19.86
CA THR A 115 -1.97 -11.38 -19.51
C THR A 115 -2.12 -9.93 -19.10
N ASP A 116 -2.84 -9.14 -19.91
CA ASP A 116 -3.02 -7.71 -19.70
C ASP A 116 -3.73 -7.44 -18.38
N LEU A 117 -4.77 -8.21 -18.08
CA LEU A 117 -5.51 -8.10 -16.82
C LEU A 117 -4.64 -8.45 -15.61
N LYS A 118 -3.81 -9.52 -15.67
CA LYS A 118 -2.91 -9.86 -14.56
C LYS A 118 -1.82 -8.81 -14.35
N LEU A 119 -1.27 -8.23 -15.42
CA LEU A 119 -0.32 -7.11 -15.32
C LEU A 119 -0.97 -5.90 -14.66
N TRP A 120 -2.20 -5.57 -15.05
CA TRP A 120 -2.97 -4.48 -14.44
C TRP A 120 -3.25 -4.75 -12.97
N CYS A 121 -3.73 -5.95 -12.63
CA CYS A 121 -4.02 -6.36 -11.26
C CYS A 121 -2.79 -6.26 -10.35
N LYS A 122 -1.60 -6.69 -10.82
CA LYS A 122 -0.35 -6.57 -10.06
C LYS A 122 0.00 -5.11 -9.76
N LYS A 123 -0.13 -4.21 -10.75
CA LYS A 123 0.13 -2.77 -10.57
C LYS A 123 -0.85 -2.16 -9.57
N THR A 124 -2.16 -2.37 -9.77
CA THR A 124 -3.21 -1.82 -8.91
C THR A 124 -3.15 -2.38 -7.48
N ALA A 125 -2.83 -3.66 -7.30
CA ALA A 125 -2.66 -4.24 -5.97
C ALA A 125 -1.47 -3.60 -5.22
N GLN A 126 -0.38 -3.25 -5.91
CA GLN A 126 0.74 -2.52 -5.30
C GLN A 126 0.34 -1.10 -4.88
N GLU A 127 -0.45 -0.39 -5.69
CA GLU A 127 -1.00 0.93 -5.35
C GLU A 127 -1.89 0.83 -4.11
N LEU A 128 -2.77 -0.18 -4.03
CA LEU A 128 -3.62 -0.44 -2.87
C LEU A 128 -2.83 -0.75 -1.59
N ILE A 129 -1.71 -1.46 -1.67
CA ILE A 129 -0.78 -1.65 -0.54
C ILE A 129 -0.26 -0.30 -0.01
N VAL A 130 0.04 0.65 -0.89
CA VAL A 130 0.49 1.99 -0.48
C VAL A 130 -0.61 2.74 0.25
N HIS A 131 -1.85 2.68 -0.24
CA HIS A 131 -3.00 3.32 0.42
C HIS A 131 -3.30 2.69 1.79
N LEU A 132 -3.23 1.35 1.90
CA LEU A 132 -3.35 0.64 3.18
C LEU A 132 -2.28 1.10 4.18
N ASN A 133 -1.01 1.07 3.79
CA ASN A 133 0.10 1.50 4.64
C ASN A 133 -0.04 2.96 5.07
N THR A 134 -0.58 3.82 4.20
CA THR A 134 -0.84 5.23 4.52
C THR A 134 -1.91 5.38 5.60
N LEU A 135 -3.02 4.63 5.50
CA LEU A 135 -4.07 4.63 6.51
C LEU A 135 -3.58 4.05 7.85
N GLU A 136 -2.83 2.95 7.80
CA GLU A 136 -2.22 2.34 8.99
C GLU A 136 -1.24 3.30 9.69
N ALA A 137 -0.42 4.05 8.92
CA ALA A 137 0.44 5.10 9.46
C ALA A 137 -0.36 6.17 10.20
N LYS A 138 -1.52 6.58 9.67
CA LYS A 138 -2.40 7.57 10.32
C LYS A 138 -3.06 7.06 11.59
N LEU A 139 -3.46 5.78 11.62
CA LEU A 139 -3.95 5.16 12.85
C LEU A 139 -2.86 5.09 13.93
N ILE A 140 -1.63 4.74 13.55
CA ILE A 140 -0.47 4.71 14.46
C ILE A 140 -0.17 6.12 15.00
N GLU A 141 -0.11 7.14 14.13
CA GLU A 141 0.10 8.53 14.52
C GLU A 141 -0.93 8.98 15.56
N LEU A 142 -2.21 8.72 15.29
CA LEU A 142 -3.31 9.09 16.18
C LEU A 142 -3.28 8.29 17.49
N ALA A 143 -2.94 7.01 17.43
CA ALA A 143 -2.76 6.15 18.60
C ALA A 143 -1.62 6.62 19.50
N ARG A 144 -0.54 7.15 18.92
CA ARG A 144 0.61 7.70 19.66
C ARG A 144 0.24 9.02 20.34
N ILE A 145 -0.48 9.91 19.64
CA ILE A 145 -0.93 11.20 20.20
C ILE A 145 -1.90 10.98 21.38
N HIS A 146 -2.84 10.04 21.25
CA HIS A 146 -3.92 9.82 22.23
C HIS A 146 -3.74 8.55 23.07
N GLN A 147 -2.48 8.19 23.38
CA GLN A 147 -2.16 6.95 24.07
C GLN A 147 -2.84 6.79 25.44
N SER A 148 -2.86 7.86 26.23
CA SER A 148 -3.45 7.89 27.58
C SER A 148 -4.91 8.35 27.61
N VAL A 149 -5.49 8.71 26.46
CA VAL A 149 -6.86 9.24 26.41
C VAL A 149 -7.84 8.10 26.62
N VAL A 150 -8.53 8.12 27.76
CA VAL A 150 -9.52 7.10 28.11
C VAL A 150 -10.73 7.23 27.21
N LEU A 151 -11.23 6.11 26.71
CA LEU A 151 -12.45 6.01 25.91
C LEU A 151 -13.37 4.96 26.57
N PRO A 152 -14.69 5.18 26.72
CA PRO A 152 -15.59 4.11 27.12
C PRO A 152 -15.57 2.98 26.09
N GLY A 153 -15.27 1.76 26.51
CA GLY A 153 -15.39 0.58 25.65
C GLY A 153 -16.86 0.19 25.49
N TYR A 154 -17.21 -0.38 24.34
CA TYR A 154 -18.59 -0.73 24.01
C TYR A 154 -18.76 -2.20 23.64
N THR A 155 -19.82 -2.80 24.17
CA THR A 155 -20.40 -4.05 23.64
C THR A 155 -21.91 -3.84 23.55
N HIS A 156 -22.54 -4.22 22.44
CA HIS A 156 -23.97 -3.90 22.18
C HIS A 156 -24.29 -2.40 22.25
N LEU A 157 -23.31 -1.53 21.94
CA LEU A 157 -23.37 -0.08 22.14
C LEU A 157 -23.68 0.35 23.60
N GLN A 158 -23.55 -0.56 24.56
CA GLN A 158 -23.58 -0.29 26.00
C GLN A 158 -22.16 -0.09 26.52
N ARG A 159 -21.99 0.85 27.45
CA ARG A 159 -20.72 1.08 28.12
C ARG A 159 -20.30 -0.19 28.87
N ALA A 160 -19.17 -0.73 28.49
CA ALA A 160 -18.56 -1.91 29.10
C ALA A 160 -17.41 -1.45 30.00
N GLN A 161 -16.18 -1.89 29.73
CA GLN A 161 -15.00 -1.47 30.47
C GLN A 161 -14.32 -0.28 29.78
N PRO A 162 -13.63 0.60 30.53
CA PRO A 162 -12.79 1.64 29.96
C PRO A 162 -11.68 1.04 29.10
N VAL A 163 -11.41 1.68 27.97
CA VAL A 163 -10.25 1.44 27.10
C VAL A 163 -9.53 2.77 26.85
N THR A 164 -8.58 2.82 25.92
CA THR A 164 -8.02 4.07 25.43
C THR A 164 -8.35 4.28 23.96
N PHE A 165 -8.35 5.53 23.50
CA PHE A 165 -8.52 5.86 22.09
C PHE A 165 -7.42 5.20 21.23
N SER A 166 -6.21 5.13 21.76
CA SER A 166 -5.09 4.38 21.14
C SER A 166 -5.37 2.90 20.98
N HIS A 167 -5.96 2.25 21.99
CA HIS A 167 -6.36 0.85 21.89
C HIS A 167 -7.44 0.62 20.83
N TRP A 168 -8.36 1.58 20.66
CA TRP A 168 -9.36 1.58 19.58
C TRP A 168 -8.70 1.72 18.20
N CYS A 169 -7.74 2.63 18.02
CA CYS A 169 -6.98 2.77 16.77
C CYS A 169 -6.25 1.47 16.40
N LEU A 170 -5.59 0.84 17.38
CA LEU A 170 -4.86 -0.41 17.19
C LEU A 170 -5.78 -1.58 16.81
N ALA A 171 -7.04 -1.56 17.25
CA ALA A 171 -8.01 -2.58 16.83
C ALA A 171 -8.25 -2.54 15.31
N TYR A 172 -8.37 -1.34 14.71
CA TYR A 172 -8.51 -1.19 13.26
C TYR A 172 -7.21 -1.46 12.51
N LEU A 173 -6.06 -1.10 13.09
CA LEU A 173 -4.76 -1.45 12.55
C LEU A 173 -4.63 -2.96 12.34
N GLU A 174 -5.01 -3.77 13.34
CA GLU A 174 -4.96 -5.24 13.22
C GLU A 174 -5.94 -5.78 12.16
N MET A 175 -7.05 -5.08 11.87
CA MET A 175 -7.93 -5.44 10.75
C MET A 175 -7.24 -5.20 9.40
N LEU A 176 -6.61 -4.04 9.24
CA LEU A 176 -5.91 -3.65 8.02
C LEU A 176 -4.64 -4.49 7.77
N GLU A 177 -3.93 -4.92 8.82
CA GLU A 177 -2.81 -5.87 8.72
C GLU A 177 -3.22 -7.19 8.04
N ARG A 178 -4.42 -7.69 8.38
CA ARG A 178 -4.97 -8.88 7.71
C ARG A 178 -5.40 -8.59 6.28
N ASP A 179 -5.76 -7.36 5.94
CA ASP A 179 -6.06 -6.98 4.56
C ASP A 179 -4.78 -6.88 3.73
N HIS A 180 -3.72 -6.29 4.30
CA HIS A 180 -2.39 -6.22 3.69
C HIS A 180 -1.86 -7.61 3.35
N SER A 181 -1.81 -8.52 4.32
CA SER A 181 -1.32 -9.90 4.08
C SER A 181 -2.15 -10.67 3.06
N ARG A 182 -3.48 -10.53 3.04
CA ARG A 182 -4.33 -11.14 2.00
C ARG A 182 -4.01 -10.60 0.62
N LEU A 183 -3.75 -9.30 0.51
CA LEU A 183 -3.41 -8.66 -0.75
C LEU A 183 -2.04 -9.11 -1.25
N GLU A 184 -1.04 -9.22 -0.38
CA GLU A 184 0.28 -9.79 -0.70
C GLU A 184 0.18 -11.24 -1.19
N ASP A 185 -0.59 -12.07 -0.48
CA ASP A 185 -0.83 -13.46 -0.85
C ASP A 185 -1.53 -13.58 -2.21
N CYS A 186 -2.49 -12.69 -2.50
CA CYS A 186 -3.17 -12.61 -3.79
C CYS A 186 -2.19 -12.24 -4.90
N ILE A 187 -1.27 -11.29 -4.64
CA ILE A 187 -0.20 -10.90 -5.58
C ILE A 187 0.68 -12.10 -5.93
N ASP A 188 1.16 -12.86 -4.94
CA ASP A 188 2.01 -14.03 -5.21
C ASP A 188 1.28 -15.10 -6.03
N ARG A 189 -0.01 -15.36 -5.76
CA ARG A 189 -0.82 -16.32 -6.53
C ARG A 189 -1.05 -15.88 -7.97
N MET A 190 -1.40 -14.60 -8.19
CA MET A 190 -1.65 -14.08 -9.54
C MET A 190 -0.37 -13.86 -10.36
N ASP A 191 0.81 -13.99 -9.75
CA ASP A 191 2.11 -13.80 -10.40
C ASP A 191 2.51 -14.97 -11.34
N THR A 192 1.63 -15.26 -12.30
CA THR A 192 1.75 -16.32 -13.28
C THR A 192 1.35 -15.82 -14.66
N CYS A 193 2.26 -15.93 -15.63
CA CYS A 193 2.05 -15.44 -17.00
C CYS A 193 1.24 -16.44 -17.85
N PRO A 194 0.07 -16.04 -18.39
CA PRO A 194 -0.73 -16.90 -19.28
C PRO A 194 -0.31 -16.80 -20.75
N LEU A 195 0.46 -15.79 -21.15
CA LEU A 195 0.86 -15.54 -22.55
C LEU A 195 1.56 -16.76 -23.18
N GLY A 196 1.22 -17.06 -24.44
CA GLY A 196 1.66 -18.26 -25.16
C GLY A 196 0.73 -19.46 -24.99
N SER A 197 -0.42 -19.29 -24.32
CA SER A 197 -1.48 -20.30 -24.23
C SER A 197 -2.37 -20.33 -25.47
N GLY A 198 -2.22 -19.36 -26.37
CA GLY A 198 -3.02 -19.23 -27.58
C GLY A 198 -4.51 -19.10 -27.23
N ALA A 199 -5.38 -19.63 -28.09
CA ALA A 199 -6.81 -19.55 -27.83
C ALA A 199 -7.27 -20.49 -26.71
N LEU A 200 -6.61 -21.65 -26.54
CA LEU A 200 -6.92 -22.65 -25.50
C LEU A 200 -5.90 -23.80 -25.40
N ALA A 201 -5.10 -24.07 -26.45
CA ALA A 201 -4.31 -25.30 -26.58
C ALA A 201 -2.78 -25.06 -26.61
N GLY A 202 -2.32 -23.85 -26.33
CA GLY A 202 -0.94 -23.42 -26.50
C GLY A 202 -0.66 -22.85 -27.88
N THR A 203 0.41 -22.06 -27.97
CA THR A 203 0.94 -21.59 -29.27
C THR A 203 1.48 -22.76 -30.10
N GLY A 204 1.30 -22.70 -31.42
CA GLY A 204 1.85 -23.68 -32.37
C GLY A 204 3.34 -23.51 -32.65
N TYR A 205 4.02 -22.63 -31.92
CA TYR A 205 5.44 -22.30 -32.08
C TYR A 205 6.24 -22.77 -30.86
N PRO A 206 7.52 -23.18 -31.03
CA PRO A 206 8.35 -23.67 -29.93
C PRO A 206 8.91 -22.50 -29.09
N MET A 207 8.02 -21.67 -28.52
CA MET A 207 8.38 -20.52 -27.71
C MET A 207 8.74 -20.92 -26.27
N ASP A 208 9.78 -20.31 -25.72
CA ASP A 208 10.09 -20.44 -24.29
C ASP A 208 9.19 -19.51 -23.46
N ARG A 209 8.15 -20.10 -22.87
CA ARG A 209 7.20 -19.36 -22.03
C ARG A 209 7.78 -18.91 -20.69
N THR A 210 8.86 -19.52 -20.21
CA THR A 210 9.50 -19.11 -18.96
C THR A 210 10.27 -17.82 -19.19
N VAL A 211 11.06 -17.75 -20.27
CA VAL A 211 11.72 -16.49 -20.69
C VAL A 211 10.69 -15.39 -20.93
N LEU A 212 9.58 -15.70 -21.61
CA LEU A 212 8.50 -14.74 -21.84
C LEU A 212 7.88 -14.23 -20.52
N ALA A 213 7.59 -15.12 -19.57
CA ALA A 213 7.06 -14.76 -18.26
C ALA A 213 8.01 -13.81 -17.51
N HIS A 214 9.30 -14.15 -17.43
CA HIS A 214 10.29 -13.31 -16.76
C HIS A 214 10.47 -11.96 -17.44
N SER A 215 10.42 -11.90 -18.77
CA SER A 215 10.51 -10.63 -19.51
C SER A 215 9.35 -9.66 -19.23
N LEU A 216 8.21 -10.19 -18.79
CA LEU A 216 7.02 -9.43 -18.38
C LEU A 216 6.96 -9.20 -16.86
N GLY A 217 8.01 -9.57 -16.13
CA GLY A 217 8.08 -9.43 -14.68
C GLY A 217 7.16 -10.40 -13.92
N PHE A 218 6.77 -11.51 -14.54
CA PHE A 218 6.07 -12.59 -13.83
C PHE A 218 7.05 -13.60 -13.22
N LYS A 219 6.70 -14.18 -12.07
CA LYS A 219 7.50 -15.22 -11.39
C LYS A 219 7.64 -16.50 -12.22
N ARG A 220 6.59 -16.91 -12.95
CA ARG A 220 6.60 -18.12 -13.79
C ARG A 220 5.51 -18.11 -14.87
N ALA A 221 5.64 -18.99 -15.86
CA ALA A 221 4.56 -19.32 -16.77
C ALA A 221 3.49 -20.23 -16.12
N THR A 222 2.23 -20.10 -16.56
CA THR A 222 1.16 -21.04 -16.22
C THR A 222 1.43 -22.43 -16.80
N ARG A 223 0.81 -23.48 -16.24
CA ARG A 223 1.13 -24.89 -16.57
C ARG A 223 0.14 -25.56 -17.52
N ASN A 224 -1.04 -24.98 -17.72
CA ASN A 224 -2.10 -25.56 -18.54
C ASN A 224 -2.80 -24.45 -19.34
N SER A 225 -2.89 -24.62 -20.66
CA SER A 225 -3.41 -23.57 -21.55
C SER A 225 -4.93 -23.40 -21.46
N LEU A 226 -5.69 -24.47 -21.18
CA LEU A 226 -7.15 -24.39 -20.99
C LEU A 226 -7.45 -23.51 -19.77
N ASP A 227 -6.80 -23.85 -18.65
CA ASP A 227 -6.85 -23.08 -17.41
C ASP A 227 -6.41 -21.63 -17.60
N SER A 228 -5.29 -21.40 -18.29
CA SER A 228 -4.73 -20.05 -18.48
C SER A 228 -5.67 -19.06 -19.13
N VAL A 229 -6.50 -19.52 -20.08
CA VAL A 229 -7.45 -18.66 -20.80
C VAL A 229 -8.82 -18.59 -20.14
N SER A 230 -9.10 -19.48 -19.18
CA SER A 230 -10.36 -19.55 -18.44
C SER A 230 -10.26 -19.04 -16.98
N ASP A 231 -9.05 -18.87 -16.45
CA ASP A 231 -8.78 -18.47 -15.06
C ASP A 231 -9.17 -17.00 -14.82
N ARG A 232 -10.02 -16.79 -13.81
CA ARG A 232 -10.37 -15.47 -13.21
C ARG A 232 -10.37 -15.51 -11.69
N ASP A 233 -9.66 -16.47 -11.09
CA ASP A 233 -9.59 -16.61 -9.63
C ASP A 233 -8.97 -15.36 -9.00
N HIS A 234 -7.93 -14.80 -9.63
CA HIS A 234 -7.29 -13.55 -9.21
C HIS A 234 -8.25 -12.34 -9.18
N VAL A 235 -9.23 -12.28 -10.09
CA VAL A 235 -10.27 -11.23 -10.09
C VAL A 235 -11.18 -11.37 -8.88
N VAL A 236 -11.69 -12.60 -8.66
CA VAL A 236 -12.56 -12.92 -7.52
C VAL A 236 -11.82 -12.71 -6.19
N GLU A 237 -10.57 -13.12 -6.11
CA GLU A 237 -9.75 -13.02 -4.92
C GLU A 237 -9.43 -11.57 -4.55
N LEU A 238 -9.08 -10.72 -5.52
CA LEU A 238 -8.91 -9.29 -5.30
C LEU A 238 -10.21 -8.62 -4.85
N MET A 239 -11.34 -8.91 -5.50
CA MET A 239 -12.65 -8.40 -5.07
C MET A 239 -13.04 -8.89 -3.67
N SER A 240 -12.65 -10.11 -3.29
CA SER A 240 -12.85 -10.65 -1.94
C SER A 240 -12.01 -9.91 -0.91
N CYS A 241 -10.74 -9.62 -1.23
CA CYS A 241 -9.86 -8.82 -0.37
C CYS A 241 -10.45 -7.40 -0.17
N ALA A 242 -10.84 -6.75 -1.28
CA ALA A 242 -11.49 -5.44 -1.25
C ALA A 242 -12.78 -5.46 -0.42
N THR A 243 -13.63 -6.48 -0.58
CA THR A 243 -14.88 -6.62 0.17
C THR A 243 -14.63 -6.71 1.67
N LEU A 244 -13.69 -7.55 2.12
CA LEU A 244 -13.37 -7.67 3.55
C LEU A 244 -12.79 -6.38 4.12
N SER A 245 -11.88 -5.73 3.39
CA SER A 245 -11.31 -4.46 3.82
C SER A 245 -12.36 -3.35 3.89
N MET A 246 -13.27 -3.28 2.91
CA MET A 246 -14.41 -2.36 2.95
C MET A 246 -15.37 -2.64 4.11
N VAL A 247 -15.52 -3.90 4.54
CA VAL A 247 -16.25 -4.21 5.79
C VAL A 247 -15.51 -3.66 7.00
N HIS A 248 -14.19 -3.79 7.09
CA HIS A 248 -13.40 -3.18 8.17
C HIS A 248 -13.54 -1.66 8.19
N LEU A 249 -13.40 -1.00 7.04
CA LEU A 249 -13.60 0.44 6.89
C LEU A 249 -15.03 0.86 7.26
N SER A 250 -16.03 0.07 6.93
CA SER A 250 -17.43 0.34 7.29
C SER A 250 -17.67 0.33 8.81
N ARG A 251 -16.94 -0.53 9.55
CA ARG A 251 -16.99 -0.58 11.01
C ARG A 251 -16.30 0.63 11.62
N MET A 252 -15.14 1.03 11.10
CA MET A 252 -14.44 2.24 11.53
C MET A 252 -15.30 3.47 11.29
N ALA A 253 -15.94 3.54 10.13
CA ALA A 253 -16.89 4.59 9.79
C ALA A 253 -18.07 4.63 10.78
N GLU A 254 -18.65 3.47 11.15
CA GLU A 254 -19.73 3.41 12.14
C GLU A 254 -19.30 3.98 13.50
N ASP A 255 -18.13 3.57 14.00
CA ASP A 255 -17.60 4.06 15.27
C ASP A 255 -17.37 5.58 15.21
N LEU A 256 -16.75 6.09 14.15
CA LEU A 256 -16.48 7.52 13.98
C LEU A 256 -17.77 8.34 13.83
N ILE A 257 -18.78 7.83 13.11
CA ILE A 257 -20.10 8.45 13.00
C ILE A 257 -20.76 8.53 14.38
N PHE A 258 -20.74 7.44 15.14
CA PHE A 258 -21.27 7.40 16.49
C PHE A 258 -20.50 8.38 17.39
N TYR A 259 -19.17 8.34 17.40
CA TYR A 259 -18.32 9.18 18.25
C TYR A 259 -18.45 10.68 17.95
N ASN A 260 -18.74 11.05 16.71
CA ASN A 260 -18.97 12.44 16.27
C ASN A 260 -20.41 12.93 16.52
N SER A 261 -21.31 12.08 17.02
CA SER A 261 -22.69 12.48 17.36
C SER A 261 -22.71 13.53 18.48
N GLY A 262 -23.81 14.30 18.58
CA GLY A 262 -23.99 15.24 19.68
C GLY A 262 -24.17 14.55 21.03
N GLU A 263 -24.70 13.33 21.02
CA GLU A 263 -24.93 12.51 22.22
C GLU A 263 -23.61 12.04 22.84
N SER A 264 -22.66 11.58 22.02
CA SER A 264 -21.32 11.18 22.49
C SER A 264 -20.40 12.38 22.67
N GLY A 265 -20.19 13.16 21.60
CA GLY A 265 -19.23 14.27 21.54
C GLY A 265 -17.79 13.85 21.81
N PHE A 266 -17.39 12.63 21.44
CA PHE A 266 -16.06 12.09 21.74
C PHE A 266 -15.00 12.60 20.78
N ILE A 267 -15.38 12.90 19.54
CA ILE A 267 -14.48 13.42 18.53
C ILE A 267 -15.11 14.60 17.81
N GLU A 268 -14.26 15.42 17.20
CA GLU A 268 -14.62 16.41 16.20
C GLU A 268 -13.80 16.16 14.93
N MET A 269 -14.49 15.89 13.82
CA MET A 269 -13.86 15.74 12.50
C MET A 269 -13.51 17.09 11.86
N SER A 270 -12.46 17.08 11.03
CA SER A 270 -11.99 18.26 10.28
C SER A 270 -13.05 18.77 9.29
N ASP A 271 -13.06 20.09 9.06
CA ASP A 271 -13.92 20.74 8.06
C ASP A 271 -13.61 20.27 6.63
N GLN A 272 -12.41 19.71 6.40
CA GLN A 272 -11.98 19.21 5.09
C GLN A 272 -12.71 17.94 4.65
N VAL A 273 -13.27 17.19 5.60
CA VAL A 273 -13.89 15.87 5.40
C VAL A 273 -15.33 15.81 5.89
N THR A 274 -15.89 16.96 6.28
CA THR A 274 -17.27 17.11 6.77
C THR A 274 -18.02 18.15 5.96
N SER A 275 -19.35 18.06 5.96
CA SER A 275 -20.21 19.10 5.40
C SER A 275 -21.04 19.77 6.49
N GLY A 276 -21.53 20.98 6.20
CA GLY A 276 -22.45 21.72 7.05
C GLY A 276 -23.89 21.66 6.55
N SER A 277 -24.83 22.14 7.36
CA SER A 277 -26.19 22.45 6.94
C SER A 277 -26.36 23.95 6.70
N SER A 278 -26.99 24.32 5.58
CA SER A 278 -27.36 25.72 5.31
C SER A 278 -28.41 26.27 6.29
N LEU A 279 -29.15 25.39 6.98
CA LEU A 279 -30.19 25.74 7.95
C LEU A 279 -29.70 25.70 9.41
N MET A 280 -28.73 24.84 9.71
CA MET A 280 -28.28 24.54 11.09
C MET A 280 -26.76 24.70 11.20
N PRO A 281 -26.25 25.88 11.60
CA PRO A 281 -24.83 26.21 11.54
C PRO A 281 -23.96 25.39 12.53
N GLN A 282 -24.57 24.77 13.54
CA GLN A 282 -23.87 23.91 14.50
C GLN A 282 -23.64 22.47 14.00
N LYS A 283 -24.30 22.05 12.91
CA LYS A 283 -24.30 20.65 12.46
C LYS A 283 -23.14 20.37 11.51
N LYS A 284 -22.19 19.54 11.93
CA LYS A 284 -21.16 18.92 11.08
C LYS A 284 -21.52 17.47 10.76
N ASN A 285 -21.72 17.16 9.48
CA ASN A 285 -22.07 15.82 9.02
C ASN A 285 -20.80 15.05 8.64
N PRO A 286 -20.62 13.80 9.12
CA PRO A 286 -19.48 12.94 8.79
C PRO A 286 -19.63 12.28 7.40
N ASP A 287 -19.90 13.07 6.37
CA ASP A 287 -20.25 12.60 5.01
C ASP A 287 -19.23 11.61 4.44
N ALA A 288 -17.93 11.87 4.67
CA ALA A 288 -16.87 10.96 4.25
C ALA A 288 -17.04 9.55 4.84
N MET A 289 -17.37 9.45 6.13
CA MET A 289 -17.58 8.16 6.80
C MET A 289 -18.88 7.49 6.34
N GLU A 290 -19.94 8.27 6.14
CA GLU A 290 -21.19 7.74 5.58
C GLU A 290 -20.98 7.14 4.18
N LEU A 291 -20.22 7.83 3.32
CA LEU A 291 -19.88 7.35 1.98
C LEU A 291 -18.97 6.12 2.00
N ILE A 292 -17.95 6.06 2.86
CA ILE A 292 -17.10 4.86 3.01
C ILE A 292 -17.97 3.66 3.40
N ARG A 293 -18.83 3.81 4.42
CA ARG A 293 -19.74 2.74 4.84
C ARG A 293 -20.71 2.35 3.71
N GLY A 294 -21.31 3.31 3.01
CA GLY A 294 -22.22 3.05 1.89
C GLY A 294 -21.57 2.37 0.70
N LYS A 295 -20.32 2.71 0.38
CA LYS A 295 -19.53 2.12 -0.70
C LYS A 295 -19.13 0.67 -0.43
N SER A 296 -19.22 0.16 0.80
CA SER A 296 -19.00 -1.27 1.06
C SER A 296 -19.96 -2.17 0.27
N GLY A 297 -21.21 -1.73 0.07
CA GLY A 297 -22.23 -2.50 -0.63
C GLY A 297 -21.94 -2.68 -2.12
N ARG A 298 -21.38 -1.67 -2.79
CA ARG A 298 -21.07 -1.76 -4.24
C ARG A 298 -19.90 -2.69 -4.52
N VAL A 299 -18.88 -2.68 -3.67
CA VAL A 299 -17.70 -3.57 -3.77
C VAL A 299 -18.13 -5.03 -3.59
N PHE A 300 -18.96 -5.31 -2.58
CA PHE A 300 -19.58 -6.63 -2.42
C PHE A 300 -20.45 -7.02 -3.64
N GLY A 301 -21.21 -6.08 -4.18
CA GLY A 301 -22.03 -6.29 -5.38
C GLY A 301 -21.22 -6.77 -6.58
N SER A 302 -20.06 -6.15 -6.84
CA SER A 302 -19.12 -6.57 -7.89
C SER A 302 -18.62 -8.00 -7.67
N LEU A 303 -18.22 -8.35 -6.43
CA LEU A 303 -17.81 -9.72 -6.09
C LEU A 303 -18.91 -10.74 -6.36
N ALA A 304 -20.13 -10.46 -5.88
CA ALA A 304 -21.27 -11.35 -6.05
C ALA A 304 -21.62 -11.54 -7.53
N GLY A 305 -21.56 -10.48 -8.32
CA GLY A 305 -21.74 -10.51 -9.77
C GLY A 305 -20.70 -11.40 -10.45
N MET A 306 -19.41 -11.17 -10.18
CA MET A 306 -18.31 -11.94 -10.79
C MET A 306 -18.41 -13.44 -10.47
N LEU A 307 -18.68 -13.79 -9.21
CA LEU A 307 -18.89 -15.19 -8.80
C LEU A 307 -20.04 -15.85 -9.56
N MET A 308 -21.14 -15.12 -9.77
CA MET A 308 -22.29 -15.63 -10.51
C MET A 308 -22.00 -15.79 -12.00
N THR A 309 -21.24 -14.87 -12.61
CA THR A 309 -20.78 -14.96 -14.00
C THR A 309 -19.90 -16.19 -14.24
N LEU A 310 -19.00 -16.52 -13.29
CA LEU A 310 -18.11 -17.68 -13.43
C LEU A 310 -18.79 -19.02 -13.13
N LYS A 311 -19.87 -19.01 -12.34
CA LYS A 311 -20.52 -20.24 -11.87
C LYS A 311 -20.99 -21.11 -13.04
N ALA A 312 -20.49 -22.35 -13.06
CA ALA A 312 -20.85 -23.39 -14.04
C ALA A 312 -20.53 -23.02 -15.50
N LEU A 313 -19.59 -22.11 -15.73
CA LEU A 313 -19.12 -21.77 -17.07
C LEU A 313 -18.28 -22.94 -17.64
N PRO A 314 -18.59 -23.46 -18.85
CA PRO A 314 -17.83 -24.57 -19.42
C PRO A 314 -16.43 -24.10 -19.83
N LEU A 315 -15.42 -24.97 -19.77
CA LEU A 315 -14.11 -24.63 -20.30
C LEU A 315 -14.13 -24.45 -21.83
N ALA A 316 -13.27 -23.60 -22.41
CA ALA A 316 -12.23 -22.80 -21.77
C ALA A 316 -12.61 -21.31 -21.65
N TYR A 317 -12.39 -20.52 -22.71
CA TYR A 317 -12.83 -19.12 -22.77
C TYR A 317 -14.28 -19.02 -23.26
N ASN A 318 -15.08 -18.17 -22.63
CA ASN A 318 -16.42 -17.79 -23.08
C ASN A 318 -16.57 -16.27 -23.01
N LYS A 319 -17.42 -15.69 -23.86
CA LYS A 319 -17.58 -14.23 -23.96
C LYS A 319 -18.12 -13.61 -22.66
N ASP A 320 -18.79 -14.39 -21.81
CA ASP A 320 -19.21 -14.03 -20.46
C ASP A 320 -18.05 -13.43 -19.63
N MET A 321 -16.82 -13.90 -19.87
CA MET A 321 -15.61 -13.40 -19.20
C MET A 321 -15.19 -12.00 -19.64
N GLN A 322 -15.94 -11.31 -20.51
CA GLN A 322 -15.74 -9.89 -20.78
C GLN A 322 -16.22 -9.01 -19.60
N GLU A 323 -17.15 -9.53 -18.79
CA GLU A 323 -17.71 -8.88 -17.58
C GLU A 323 -16.72 -8.83 -16.40
N ASP A 324 -15.53 -9.40 -16.54
CA ASP A 324 -14.47 -9.42 -15.51
C ASP A 324 -13.85 -8.05 -15.20
N LYS A 325 -14.00 -7.08 -16.11
CA LYS A 325 -13.30 -5.79 -16.06
C LYS A 325 -14.09 -4.70 -15.34
N GLU A 326 -15.32 -4.42 -15.76
CA GLU A 326 -16.09 -3.26 -15.25
C GLU A 326 -16.29 -3.33 -13.73
N GLY A 327 -16.72 -4.50 -13.23
CA GLY A 327 -16.89 -4.72 -11.80
C GLY A 327 -15.58 -4.65 -11.01
N LEU A 328 -14.48 -5.14 -11.58
CA LEU A 328 -13.16 -5.13 -10.94
C LEU A 328 -12.61 -3.71 -10.84
N PHE A 329 -12.69 -2.97 -11.95
CA PHE A 329 -12.26 -1.59 -12.05
C PHE A 329 -13.01 -0.72 -11.04
N ASP A 330 -14.35 -0.76 -11.00
CA ASP A 330 -15.14 0.01 -10.02
C ASP A 330 -14.84 -0.40 -8.58
N ALA A 331 -14.66 -1.70 -8.31
CA ALA A 331 -14.42 -2.21 -6.97
C ALA A 331 -13.06 -1.77 -6.41
N LEU A 332 -11.99 -1.87 -7.20
CA LEU A 332 -10.64 -1.52 -6.76
C LEU A 332 -10.43 0.00 -6.70
N ASP A 333 -10.98 0.77 -7.65
CA ASP A 333 -10.99 2.24 -7.58
C ASP A 333 -11.73 2.71 -6.31
N THR A 334 -12.93 2.17 -6.09
CA THR A 334 -13.73 2.48 -4.90
C THR A 334 -12.98 2.16 -3.60
N TRP A 335 -12.29 1.01 -3.55
CA TRP A 335 -11.51 0.63 -2.38
C TRP A 335 -10.33 1.58 -2.15
N GLY A 336 -9.57 1.91 -3.19
CA GLY A 336 -8.49 2.90 -3.15
C GLY A 336 -8.96 4.26 -2.63
N ASP A 337 -10.03 4.81 -3.23
CA ASP A 337 -10.65 6.06 -2.79
C ASP A 337 -11.06 6.04 -1.32
N CYS A 338 -11.61 4.92 -0.84
CA CYS A 338 -12.05 4.80 0.56
C CYS A 338 -10.87 4.68 1.53
N LEU A 339 -9.76 4.05 1.13
CA LEU A 339 -8.54 4.01 1.94
C LEU A 339 -7.93 5.41 2.08
N GLU A 340 -7.81 6.14 0.97
CA GLU A 340 -7.31 7.52 0.98
C GLU A 340 -8.20 8.44 1.81
N MET A 341 -9.52 8.38 1.57
CA MET A 341 -10.49 9.19 2.32
C MET A 341 -10.51 8.82 3.80
N GLY A 342 -10.33 7.53 4.14
CA GLY A 342 -10.15 7.07 5.51
C GLY A 342 -8.94 7.73 6.17
N ALA A 343 -7.79 7.77 5.49
CA ALA A 343 -6.58 8.40 6.01
C ALA A 343 -6.76 9.92 6.17
N MET A 344 -7.42 10.56 5.21
CA MET A 344 -7.74 12.00 5.26
C MET A 344 -8.70 12.30 6.41
N ALA A 345 -9.69 11.44 6.68
CA ALA A 345 -10.66 11.62 7.76
C ALA A 345 -10.06 11.55 9.16
N LEU A 346 -8.97 10.80 9.33
CA LEU A 346 -8.19 10.75 10.57
C LEU A 346 -7.25 11.95 10.73
N THR A 347 -6.98 12.68 9.65
CA THR A 347 -6.07 13.85 9.69
C THR A 347 -6.74 15.01 10.41
N ASN A 348 -6.06 15.57 11.42
CA ASN A 348 -6.57 16.62 12.29
C ASN A 348 -7.85 16.24 13.05
N LEU A 349 -8.13 14.94 13.23
CA LEU A 349 -9.20 14.48 14.10
C LEU A 349 -8.90 14.92 15.54
N LYS A 350 -9.86 15.59 16.20
CA LYS A 350 -9.71 16.01 17.59
C LYS A 350 -10.47 15.06 18.49
N VAL A 351 -9.82 14.52 19.51
CA VAL A 351 -10.48 13.75 20.56
C VAL A 351 -10.80 14.67 21.75
N ASN A 352 -12.03 14.64 22.22
CA ASN A 352 -12.47 15.37 23.41
C ASN A 352 -12.15 14.56 24.66
N GLU A 353 -10.95 14.76 25.21
CA GLU A 353 -10.44 13.99 26.37
C GLU A 353 -11.32 14.13 27.60
N GLU A 354 -11.86 15.32 27.87
CA GLU A 354 -12.74 15.56 29.02
C GLU A 354 -14.04 14.77 28.88
N ARG A 355 -14.68 14.84 27.70
CA ARG A 355 -15.96 14.17 27.45
C ARG A 355 -15.81 12.65 27.44
N THR A 356 -14.74 12.14 26.84
CA THR A 356 -14.46 10.70 26.79
C THR A 356 -14.15 10.15 28.19
N LYS A 357 -13.37 10.89 29.00
CA LYS A 357 -13.13 10.55 30.40
C LYS A 357 -14.43 10.56 31.22
N GLU A 358 -15.25 11.61 31.13
CA GLU A 358 -16.55 11.69 31.80
C GLU A 358 -17.44 10.49 31.46
N ALA A 359 -17.53 10.14 30.18
CA ALA A 359 -18.32 9.00 29.74
C ALA A 359 -17.79 7.65 30.25
N ALA A 360 -16.47 7.53 30.47
CA ALA A 360 -15.83 6.34 31.03
C ALA A 360 -15.97 6.25 32.56
N GLN A 361 -16.04 7.38 33.28
CA GLN A 361 -16.25 7.48 34.74
C GLN A 361 -17.71 7.25 35.18
N GLY A 362 -18.56 6.74 34.30
CA GLY A 362 -19.98 6.48 34.59
C GLY A 362 -20.45 5.15 34.04
N GLY A 363 -21.69 4.78 34.38
CA GLY A 363 -22.31 3.54 33.90
C GLY A 363 -21.82 2.27 34.60
N TYR A 364 -21.17 2.41 35.76
CA TYR A 364 -20.72 1.29 36.59
C TYR A 364 -19.74 0.35 35.89
N SER A 365 -18.94 0.90 34.97
CA SER A 365 -17.92 0.20 34.18
C SER A 365 -16.82 -0.44 35.04
N ASN A 366 -16.58 0.12 36.24
CA ASN A 366 -15.67 -0.38 37.27
C ASN A 366 -16.30 -1.44 38.20
N ALA A 367 -17.52 -1.90 37.93
CA ALA A 367 -18.14 -3.00 38.69
C ALA A 367 -17.34 -4.31 38.55
N THR A 368 -16.66 -4.52 37.42
CA THR A 368 -15.82 -5.70 37.24
C THR A 368 -14.63 -5.67 38.20
N GLU A 369 -14.03 -4.50 38.43
CA GLU A 369 -12.92 -4.31 39.37
C GLU A 369 -13.36 -4.63 40.80
N LEU A 370 -14.57 -4.23 41.19
CA LEU A 370 -15.12 -4.59 42.50
C LEU A 370 -15.30 -6.11 42.63
N ALA A 371 -15.73 -6.79 41.57
CA ALA A 371 -15.88 -8.24 41.57
C ALA A 371 -14.51 -8.92 41.68
N ASP A 372 -13.51 -8.47 40.93
CA ASP A 372 -12.15 -9.00 40.98
C ASP A 372 -11.47 -8.70 42.32
N TYR A 373 -11.74 -7.55 42.94
CA TYR A 373 -11.32 -7.22 44.29
C TYR A 373 -11.87 -8.24 45.31
N LEU A 374 -13.16 -8.56 45.23
CA LEU A 374 -13.77 -9.57 46.11
C LEU A 374 -13.19 -10.97 45.85
N VAL A 375 -12.90 -11.31 44.60
CA VAL A 375 -12.20 -12.55 44.24
C VAL A 375 -10.81 -12.60 44.85
N ALA A 376 -10.05 -11.50 44.79
CA ALA A 376 -8.75 -11.40 45.43
C ALA A 376 -8.81 -11.53 46.96
N LYS A 377 -9.96 -11.21 47.58
CA LYS A 377 -10.26 -11.42 49.01
C LYS A 377 -10.81 -12.83 49.32
N GLY A 378 -10.87 -13.72 48.32
CA GLY A 378 -11.23 -15.13 48.49
C GLY A 378 -12.70 -15.48 48.19
N ILE A 379 -13.50 -14.54 47.69
CA ILE A 379 -14.90 -14.81 47.32
C ILE A 379 -14.94 -15.45 45.92
N PRO A 380 -15.66 -16.57 45.71
CA PRO A 380 -15.83 -17.13 44.36
C PRO A 380 -16.45 -16.13 43.37
N PHE A 381 -15.97 -16.08 42.12
CA PHE A 381 -16.37 -15.07 41.14
C PHE A 381 -17.89 -14.92 40.95
N ARG A 382 -18.66 -16.02 40.92
CA ARG A 382 -20.12 -15.94 40.77
C ARG A 382 -20.81 -15.27 41.96
N GLU A 383 -20.28 -15.46 43.16
CA GLU A 383 -20.77 -14.81 44.37
C GLU A 383 -20.35 -13.34 44.41
N ALA A 384 -19.08 -13.04 44.08
CA ALA A 384 -18.59 -11.68 43.91
C ALA A 384 -19.44 -10.89 42.90
N HIS A 385 -19.71 -11.45 41.72
CA HIS A 385 -20.56 -10.85 40.69
C HIS A 385 -21.98 -10.60 41.21
N HIS A 386 -22.57 -11.52 41.98
CA HIS A 386 -23.89 -11.30 42.58
C HIS A 386 -23.89 -10.15 43.58
N ILE A 387 -22.91 -10.12 44.49
CA ILE A 387 -22.72 -9.05 45.49
C ILE A 387 -22.58 -7.68 44.78
N VAL A 388 -21.73 -7.61 43.76
CA VAL A 388 -21.53 -6.40 42.97
C VAL A 388 -22.80 -5.98 42.24
N GLY A 389 -23.56 -6.93 41.68
CA GLY A 389 -24.84 -6.62 41.04
C GLY A 389 -25.82 -5.92 41.99
N VAL A 390 -25.88 -6.35 43.25
CA VAL A 390 -26.70 -5.70 44.28
C VAL A 390 -26.14 -4.33 44.66
N ALA A 391 -24.81 -4.19 44.77
CA ALA A 391 -24.16 -2.91 45.04
C ALA A 391 -24.43 -1.87 43.94
N VAL A 392 -24.36 -2.28 42.67
CA VAL A 392 -24.68 -1.44 41.50
C VAL A 392 -26.14 -0.99 41.53
N VAL A 393 -27.09 -1.87 41.84
CA VAL A 393 -28.51 -1.47 41.99
C VAL A 393 -28.66 -0.39 43.06
N SER A 394 -28.00 -0.55 44.21
CA SER A 394 -28.05 0.46 45.28
C SER A 394 -27.40 1.79 44.88
N ALA A 395 -26.30 1.75 44.14
CA ALA A 395 -25.64 2.95 43.63
C ALA A 395 -26.53 3.70 42.61
N ILE A 396 -27.23 2.96 41.73
CA ILE A 396 -28.23 3.50 40.79
C ILE A 396 -29.36 4.20 41.54
N GLU A 397 -29.92 3.57 42.56
CA GLU A 397 -31.01 4.15 43.36
C GLU A 397 -30.60 5.45 44.05
N LYS A 398 -29.31 5.59 44.41
CA LYS A 398 -28.72 6.80 45.02
C LYS A 398 -28.26 7.84 43.99
N GLY A 399 -28.11 7.45 42.72
CA GLY A 399 -27.61 8.32 41.66
C GLY A 399 -26.12 8.66 41.81
N VAL A 400 -25.31 7.76 42.38
CA VAL A 400 -23.87 7.94 42.60
C VAL A 400 -23.05 6.82 41.94
N PRO A 401 -21.81 7.05 41.48
CA PRO A 401 -20.91 6.01 41.01
C PRO A 401 -20.44 5.09 42.17
N LEU A 402 -19.84 3.93 41.87
CA LEU A 402 -19.43 2.96 42.90
C LEU A 402 -18.41 3.55 43.87
N GLU A 403 -17.45 4.32 43.37
CA GLU A 403 -16.39 4.96 44.15
C GLU A 403 -16.90 6.05 45.12
N GLU A 404 -18.15 6.48 45.01
CA GLU A 404 -18.79 7.40 45.96
C GLU A 404 -19.53 6.68 47.10
N LEU A 405 -19.71 5.36 47.02
CA LEU A 405 -20.23 4.59 48.16
C LEU A 405 -19.19 4.56 49.29
N THR A 406 -19.63 4.81 50.52
CA THR A 406 -18.79 4.70 51.71
C THR A 406 -18.44 3.24 52.03
N VAL A 407 -17.31 2.99 52.69
CA VAL A 407 -16.96 1.63 53.17
C VAL A 407 -18.06 1.05 54.07
N ALA A 408 -18.73 1.90 54.86
CA ALA A 408 -19.85 1.48 55.69
C ALA A 408 -21.03 0.95 54.85
N GLU A 409 -21.29 1.53 53.68
CA GLU A 409 -22.28 1.05 52.73
C GLU A 409 -21.80 -0.20 52.01
N PHE A 410 -20.54 -0.24 51.57
CA PHE A 410 -19.97 -1.45 50.96
C PHE A 410 -20.02 -2.67 51.88
N LYS A 411 -19.77 -2.47 53.18
CA LYS A 411 -19.85 -3.53 54.20
C LYS A 411 -21.26 -4.09 54.39
N GLN A 412 -22.31 -3.43 53.89
CA GLN A 412 -23.66 -3.99 53.84
C GLN A 412 -23.79 -5.10 52.78
N PHE A 413 -22.96 -5.06 51.73
CA PHE A 413 -22.93 -6.07 50.67
C PHE A 413 -21.89 -7.16 50.95
N SER A 414 -20.72 -6.80 51.47
CA SER A 414 -19.71 -7.78 51.87
C SER A 414 -18.78 -7.24 52.95
N SER A 415 -18.60 -8.01 54.02
CA SER A 415 -17.79 -7.61 55.18
C SER A 415 -16.28 -7.55 54.90
N VAL A 416 -15.81 -8.08 53.76
CA VAL A 416 -14.38 -8.09 53.40
C VAL A 416 -13.91 -6.82 52.71
N ILE A 417 -14.84 -5.92 52.36
CA ILE A 417 -14.52 -4.64 51.70
C ILE A 417 -14.00 -3.64 52.73
N GLU A 418 -12.83 -3.07 52.47
CA GLU A 418 -12.14 -2.07 53.30
C GLU A 418 -11.74 -0.85 52.45
N ASP A 419 -11.09 0.16 53.05
CA ASP A 419 -10.64 1.39 52.37
C ASP A 419 -9.72 1.14 51.15
N ASP A 420 -9.12 -0.05 51.06
CA ASP A 420 -8.29 -0.46 49.92
C ASP A 420 -9.09 -0.76 48.64
N VAL A 421 -10.43 -0.68 48.68
CA VAL A 421 -11.29 -0.81 47.50
C VAL A 421 -11.19 0.41 46.57
N TYR A 422 -11.11 1.64 47.11
CA TYR A 422 -11.18 2.84 46.30
C TYR A 422 -10.05 2.96 45.26
N PRO A 423 -8.77 2.63 45.58
CA PRO A 423 -7.72 2.61 44.58
C PRO A 423 -8.03 1.68 43.40
N THR A 424 -8.73 0.56 43.63
CA THR A 424 -9.07 -0.43 42.59
C THR A 424 -10.19 0.03 41.66
N LEU A 425 -11.05 0.95 42.12
CA LEU A 425 -12.19 1.46 41.35
C LEU A 425 -11.83 2.62 40.43
N THR A 426 -10.59 3.14 40.50
CA THR A 426 -10.14 4.23 39.63
C THR A 426 -10.03 3.78 38.18
N LEU A 427 -10.21 4.71 37.23
CA LEU A 427 -10.00 4.42 35.80
C LEU A 427 -8.57 3.96 35.54
N GLU A 428 -7.60 4.59 36.20
CA GLU A 428 -6.19 4.28 36.07
C GLU A 428 -5.90 2.84 36.51
N ALA A 429 -6.46 2.40 37.64
CA ALA A 429 -6.33 1.02 38.11
C ALA A 429 -7.03 0.02 37.19
N THR A 430 -8.23 0.39 36.70
CA THR A 430 -8.98 -0.39 35.72
C THR A 430 -8.12 -0.66 34.49
N LEU A 431 -7.61 0.38 33.84
CA LEU A 431 -6.73 0.23 32.68
C LEU A 431 -5.47 -0.59 33.03
N ALA A 432 -4.81 -0.26 34.14
CA ALA A 432 -3.57 -0.91 34.57
C ALA A 432 -3.71 -2.41 34.88
N ALA A 433 -4.90 -2.89 35.28
CA ALA A 433 -5.12 -4.29 35.61
C ALA A 433 -5.08 -5.23 34.39
N ARG A 434 -5.36 -4.71 33.18
CA ARG A 434 -5.50 -5.49 31.94
C ARG A 434 -4.14 -5.70 31.26
N THR A 435 -3.28 -6.45 31.95
CA THR A 435 -1.84 -6.59 31.63
C THR A 435 -1.48 -7.74 30.71
N ALA A 436 -2.43 -8.63 30.36
CA ALA A 436 -2.18 -9.69 29.40
C ALA A 436 -1.87 -9.10 28.00
N LEU A 437 -1.18 -9.87 27.14
CA LEU A 437 -0.90 -9.47 25.77
C LEU A 437 -2.19 -9.09 25.04
N GLY A 438 -2.19 -7.91 24.40
CA GLY A 438 -3.37 -7.36 23.74
C GLY A 438 -4.37 -6.70 24.70
N GLY A 439 -4.03 -6.57 25.98
CA GLY A 439 -4.80 -5.78 26.95
C GLY A 439 -4.57 -4.27 26.80
N VAL A 440 -5.38 -3.49 27.51
CA VAL A 440 -5.38 -2.02 27.43
C VAL A 440 -4.48 -1.34 28.46
N ALA A 441 -3.75 -2.10 29.28
CA ALA A 441 -2.79 -1.53 30.21
C ALA A 441 -1.77 -0.65 29.44
N PRO A 442 -1.33 0.50 29.98
CA PRO A 442 -0.48 1.44 29.24
C PRO A 442 0.77 0.81 28.61
N HIS A 443 1.43 -0.12 29.32
CA HIS A 443 2.61 -0.81 28.80
C HIS A 443 2.29 -1.83 27.69
N GLN A 444 1.07 -2.40 27.66
CA GLN A 444 0.63 -3.30 26.59
C GLN A 444 0.27 -2.52 25.32
N VAL A 445 -0.38 -1.36 25.48
CA VAL A 445 -0.66 -0.44 24.37
C VAL A 445 0.64 0.10 23.78
N GLU A 446 1.60 0.52 24.62
CA GLU A 446 2.94 0.91 24.16
C GLU A 446 3.62 -0.20 23.37
N PHE A 447 3.63 -1.43 23.92
CA PHE A 447 4.21 -2.59 23.23
C PHE A 447 3.57 -2.83 21.85
N ALA A 448 2.24 -2.83 21.77
CA ALA A 448 1.52 -3.04 20.52
C ALA A 448 1.80 -1.94 19.48
N LEU A 449 1.91 -0.69 19.93
CA LEU A 449 2.18 0.46 19.07
C LEU A 449 3.62 0.45 18.53
N THR A 450 4.61 0.12 19.37
CA THR A 450 5.99 -0.08 18.92
C THR A 450 6.09 -1.24 17.91
N GLU A 451 5.43 -2.37 18.17
CA GLU A 451 5.42 -3.49 17.22
C GLU A 451 4.78 -3.10 15.88
N ALA A 452 3.69 -2.33 15.91
CA ALA A 452 3.03 -1.79 14.73
C ALA A 452 3.96 -0.90 13.88
N GLU A 453 4.66 0.04 14.50
CA GLU A 453 5.64 0.91 13.84
C GLU A 453 6.79 0.11 13.23
N GLN A 454 7.28 -0.91 13.96
CA GLN A 454 8.32 -1.80 13.45
C GLN A 454 7.83 -2.65 12.27
N ARG A 455 6.59 -3.14 12.27
CA ARG A 455 6.02 -3.86 11.14
C ARG A 455 5.90 -2.95 9.92
N LEU A 456 5.30 -1.78 10.09
CA LEU A 456 5.09 -0.83 9.00
C LEU A 456 6.42 -0.36 8.37
N SER A 457 7.45 -0.10 9.18
CA SER A 457 8.78 0.29 8.69
C SER A 457 9.55 -0.83 7.96
N LYS A 458 9.17 -2.11 8.17
CA LYS A 458 9.71 -3.26 7.45
C LYS A 458 8.97 -3.53 6.12
N ARG A 459 7.72 -3.09 5.98
CA ARG A 459 6.96 -3.21 4.73
C ARG A 459 7.59 -2.32 3.65
N GLY A 460 7.71 -2.84 2.43
CA GLY A 460 8.51 -2.22 1.36
C GLY A 460 10.03 -2.47 1.45
N LYS A 461 10.52 -3.14 2.51
CA LYS A 461 11.88 -3.73 2.58
C LYS A 461 11.87 -5.25 2.37
N SER A 462 10.69 -5.87 2.40
CA SER A 462 10.46 -7.29 2.13
C SER A 462 10.90 -7.63 0.70
N GLY A 463 11.92 -8.48 0.57
CA GLY A 463 12.51 -8.89 -0.71
C GLY A 463 13.75 -8.09 -1.14
N ILE A 464 14.04 -6.94 -0.53
CA ILE A 464 15.25 -6.17 -0.80
C ILE A 464 16.36 -6.66 0.15
N VAL A 465 17.26 -7.48 -0.38
CA VAL A 465 18.50 -7.82 0.33
C VAL A 465 19.50 -6.71 0.04
N ILE A 466 19.87 -5.95 1.06
CA ILE A 466 20.92 -4.93 0.92
C ILE A 466 22.23 -5.43 1.50
N ARG A 467 23.31 -5.31 0.72
CA ARG A 467 24.66 -5.75 1.12
C ARG A 467 25.75 -4.82 0.57
N SER A 468 26.97 -5.00 1.07
CA SER A 468 28.16 -4.43 0.41
C SER A 468 28.26 -4.96 -1.03
N ALA A 469 28.69 -4.10 -1.95
CA ALA A 469 29.06 -4.54 -3.28
C ALA A 469 30.32 -5.42 -3.23
N ASN A 470 30.46 -6.30 -4.21
CA ASN A 470 31.65 -7.10 -4.46
C ASN A 470 32.06 -6.96 -5.95
N VAL A 471 33.17 -7.57 -6.34
CA VAL A 471 33.75 -7.41 -7.69
C VAL A 471 32.82 -7.93 -8.79
N ASP A 472 31.98 -8.94 -8.50
CA ASP A 472 31.04 -9.51 -9.47
C ASP A 472 29.86 -8.56 -9.77
N ASP A 473 29.63 -7.54 -8.92
CA ASP A 473 28.55 -6.56 -9.11
C ASP A 473 28.93 -5.43 -10.07
N ILE A 474 30.22 -5.27 -10.42
CA ILE A 474 30.75 -4.09 -11.13
C ILE A 474 30.04 -3.86 -12.46
N ASP A 475 29.80 -4.91 -13.25
CA ASP A 475 29.14 -4.79 -14.55
C ASP A 475 27.72 -4.25 -14.42
N ARG A 476 27.02 -4.65 -13.35
CA ARG A 476 25.65 -4.23 -13.10
C ARG A 476 25.59 -2.81 -12.55
N ILE A 477 26.51 -2.47 -11.64
CA ILE A 477 26.67 -1.11 -11.12
C ILE A 477 27.00 -0.15 -12.27
N GLU A 478 27.94 -0.52 -13.16
CA GLU A 478 28.32 0.25 -14.33
C GLU A 478 27.10 0.50 -15.24
N SER A 479 26.33 -0.54 -15.55
CA SER A 479 25.11 -0.43 -16.34
C SER A 479 24.09 0.53 -15.73
N MET A 480 23.83 0.43 -14.42
CA MET A 480 22.87 1.29 -13.72
C MET A 480 23.36 2.74 -13.67
N VAL A 481 24.62 2.95 -13.27
CA VAL A 481 25.19 4.30 -13.17
C VAL A 481 25.17 4.98 -14.55
N ASN A 482 25.58 4.29 -15.62
CA ASN A 482 25.58 4.84 -16.96
C ASN A 482 24.17 5.19 -17.47
N TYR A 483 23.17 4.36 -17.17
CA TYR A 483 21.78 4.70 -17.50
C TYR A 483 21.34 6.03 -16.85
N TRP A 484 21.64 6.23 -15.56
CA TRP A 484 21.29 7.45 -14.85
C TRP A 484 22.17 8.65 -15.24
N VAL A 485 23.38 8.41 -15.75
CA VAL A 485 24.22 9.45 -16.38
C VAL A 485 23.56 9.99 -17.65
N GLU A 486 23.00 9.11 -18.51
CA GLU A 486 22.27 9.54 -19.72
C GLU A 486 21.04 10.39 -19.38
N LYS A 487 20.43 10.15 -18.22
CA LYS A 487 19.33 10.98 -17.68
C LYS A 487 19.80 12.25 -16.96
N GLY A 488 21.11 12.41 -16.79
CA GLY A 488 21.73 13.53 -16.10
C GLY A 488 21.58 13.50 -14.58
N GLU A 489 21.24 12.34 -13.99
CA GLU A 489 21.06 12.17 -12.54
C GLU A 489 22.34 11.70 -11.83
N ASN A 490 23.27 11.09 -12.56
CA ASN A 490 24.57 10.65 -12.03
C ASN A 490 25.75 11.23 -12.84
N LEU A 491 26.93 11.23 -12.22
CA LEU A 491 28.20 11.52 -12.89
C LEU A 491 28.79 10.25 -13.52
N PRO A 492 29.43 10.34 -14.70
CA PRO A 492 30.03 9.18 -15.34
C PRO A 492 31.15 8.60 -14.48
N ARG A 493 31.20 7.27 -14.41
CA ARG A 493 32.23 6.50 -13.72
C ARG A 493 32.78 5.49 -14.71
N ASP A 494 34.09 5.47 -14.89
CA ASP A 494 34.70 4.40 -15.67
C ASP A 494 34.75 3.11 -14.83
N LYS A 495 34.80 1.98 -15.51
CA LYS A 495 34.87 0.67 -14.88
C LYS A 495 36.07 0.52 -13.94
N SER A 496 37.21 1.14 -14.29
CA SER A 496 38.43 1.01 -13.49
C SER A 496 38.32 1.73 -12.14
N ASP A 497 37.61 2.85 -12.09
CA ASP A 497 37.35 3.60 -10.86
C ASP A 497 36.26 2.94 -10.01
N LEU A 498 35.23 2.34 -10.64
CA LEU A 498 34.26 1.49 -9.92
C LEU A 498 34.97 0.31 -9.25
N ALA A 499 35.92 -0.33 -9.92
CA ALA A 499 36.68 -1.44 -9.34
C ALA A 499 37.56 -0.99 -8.16
N LYS A 500 38.17 0.20 -8.22
CA LYS A 500 39.00 0.75 -7.13
C LYS A 500 38.19 1.19 -5.91
N SER A 501 36.92 1.54 -6.11
CA SER A 501 36.04 2.09 -5.07
C SER A 501 34.91 1.14 -4.68
N ILE A 502 34.97 -0.13 -5.08
CA ILE A 502 33.88 -1.10 -4.90
C ILE A 502 33.50 -1.30 -3.42
N ASP A 503 34.45 -1.09 -2.51
CA ASP A 503 34.25 -1.14 -1.05
C ASP A 503 33.40 0.04 -0.52
N GLU A 504 33.36 1.16 -1.24
CA GLU A 504 32.47 2.30 -0.95
C GLU A 504 31.01 2.01 -1.32
N PHE A 505 30.76 1.02 -2.19
CA PHE A 505 29.42 0.72 -2.72
C PHE A 505 28.60 -0.23 -1.84
N VAL A 506 27.28 -0.02 -1.90
CA VAL A 506 26.23 -0.94 -1.47
C VAL A 506 25.37 -1.28 -2.68
N VAL A 507 24.79 -2.48 -2.66
CA VAL A 507 23.83 -2.93 -3.67
C VAL A 507 22.59 -3.48 -2.99
N THR A 508 21.45 -3.30 -3.66
CA THR A 508 20.20 -3.99 -3.34
C THR A 508 19.96 -5.11 -4.34
N GLU A 509 19.63 -6.29 -3.83
CA GLU A 509 19.21 -7.44 -4.63
C GLU A 509 17.70 -7.65 -4.50
N LEU A 510 17.08 -7.98 -5.63
CA LEU A 510 15.71 -8.48 -5.72
C LEU A 510 15.77 -9.81 -6.46
N ASP A 511 15.22 -10.88 -5.88
CA ASP A 511 15.22 -12.23 -6.48
C ASP A 511 16.60 -12.73 -6.94
N GLY A 512 17.67 -12.35 -6.23
CA GLY A 512 19.06 -12.71 -6.54
C GLY A 512 19.72 -11.87 -7.64
N ILE A 513 19.06 -10.82 -8.12
CA ILE A 513 19.57 -9.89 -9.12
C ILE A 513 19.86 -8.54 -8.47
N VAL A 514 21.07 -8.01 -8.67
CA VAL A 514 21.41 -6.63 -8.27
C VAL A 514 20.54 -5.66 -9.07
N ALA A 515 19.71 -4.90 -8.33
CA ALA A 515 18.68 -4.03 -8.87
C ALA A 515 18.76 -2.60 -8.32
N GLY A 516 19.80 -2.28 -7.54
CA GLY A 516 20.13 -0.92 -7.14
C GLY A 516 21.54 -0.81 -6.58
N CYS A 517 22.14 0.37 -6.66
CA CYS A 517 23.46 0.69 -6.13
C CYS A 517 23.52 2.10 -5.54
N GLY A 518 24.50 2.32 -4.66
CA GLY A 518 24.90 3.65 -4.20
C GLY A 518 26.21 3.56 -3.45
N SER A 519 26.94 4.68 -3.32
CA SER A 519 28.20 4.71 -2.59
C SER A 519 28.29 5.90 -1.64
N VAL A 520 29.19 5.78 -0.67
CA VAL A 520 29.58 6.90 0.19
C VAL A 520 31.06 7.20 0.01
N HIS A 521 31.35 8.41 -0.48
CA HIS A 521 32.71 8.88 -0.71
C HIS A 521 33.17 9.79 0.42
N ILE A 522 34.34 9.51 1.02
CA ILE A 522 34.87 10.25 2.17
C ILE A 522 35.93 11.24 1.70
N TYR A 523 35.70 12.53 1.92
CA TYR A 523 36.65 13.58 1.52
C TYR A 523 37.73 13.85 2.58
N ASP A 524 37.34 13.83 3.86
CA ASP A 524 38.20 14.12 5.02
C ASP A 524 37.58 13.54 6.31
N THR A 525 38.30 13.61 7.43
CA THR A 525 38.04 13.10 8.79
C THR A 525 36.66 13.39 9.40
N GLY A 526 35.79 14.13 8.73
CA GLY A 526 34.42 14.36 9.16
C GLY A 526 33.42 14.71 8.05
N LEU A 527 33.79 14.55 6.78
CA LEU A 527 32.95 14.93 5.64
C LEU A 527 32.87 13.80 4.61
N ALA A 528 31.64 13.40 4.28
CA ALA A 528 31.38 12.42 3.24
C ALA A 528 30.18 12.81 2.37
N GLU A 529 30.09 12.20 1.21
CA GLU A 529 29.03 12.42 0.23
C GLU A 529 28.40 11.10 -0.20
N ILE A 530 27.07 11.07 -0.27
CA ILE A 530 26.35 9.99 -0.93
C ILE A 530 26.38 10.25 -2.43
N ARG A 531 26.88 9.29 -3.20
CA ARG A 531 27.05 9.38 -4.67
C ARG A 531 26.52 8.13 -5.38
N SER A 532 26.40 8.25 -6.70
CA SER A 532 26.18 7.13 -7.62
C SER A 532 24.96 6.28 -7.27
N ILE A 533 23.89 6.92 -6.75
CA ILE A 533 22.64 6.22 -6.48
C ILE A 533 21.98 5.91 -7.82
N GLY A 534 21.75 4.64 -8.07
CA GLY A 534 21.08 4.17 -9.29
C GLY A 534 20.20 2.98 -8.97
N ILE A 535 18.98 3.01 -9.49
CA ILE A 535 18.05 1.88 -9.44
C ILE A 535 17.94 1.28 -10.83
N GLU A 536 17.83 -0.04 -10.95
CA GLU A 536 17.63 -0.67 -12.25
C GLU A 536 16.33 -0.17 -12.90
N PRO A 537 16.31 0.19 -14.20
CA PRO A 537 15.10 0.65 -14.86
C PRO A 537 13.96 -0.38 -14.79
N GLY A 538 12.77 0.05 -14.39
CA GLY A 538 11.60 -0.82 -14.14
C GLY A 538 11.51 -1.39 -12.73
N TYR A 539 12.48 -1.09 -11.85
CA TYR A 539 12.50 -1.47 -10.43
C TYR A 539 12.27 -0.27 -9.50
N GLU A 540 12.03 0.93 -10.03
CA GLU A 540 11.77 2.14 -9.25
C GLU A 540 10.50 2.02 -8.39
N GLY A 541 10.41 2.81 -7.32
CA GLY A 541 9.24 2.84 -6.42
C GLY A 541 9.14 1.68 -5.43
N ARG A 542 10.05 0.69 -5.49
CA ARG A 542 10.02 -0.50 -4.64
C ARG A 542 10.76 -0.35 -3.29
N GLY A 543 11.28 0.84 -2.96
CA GLY A 543 11.95 1.11 -1.67
C GLY A 543 13.48 0.91 -1.66
N GLN A 544 14.08 0.46 -2.76
CA GLN A 544 15.53 0.21 -2.89
C GLN A 544 16.38 1.46 -2.63
N GLY A 545 15.98 2.61 -3.18
CA GLY A 545 16.69 3.88 -3.00
C GLY A 545 16.76 4.28 -1.52
N SER A 546 15.64 4.20 -0.81
CA SER A 546 15.59 4.48 0.63
C SER A 546 16.47 3.52 1.43
N ALA A 547 16.42 2.22 1.11
CA ALA A 547 17.27 1.21 1.76
C ALA A 547 18.76 1.49 1.57
N ILE A 548 19.17 1.89 0.35
CA ILE A 548 20.55 2.27 0.02
C ILE A 548 21.00 3.47 0.86
N VAL A 549 20.23 4.55 0.86
CA VAL A 549 20.56 5.76 1.62
C VAL A 549 20.65 5.47 3.12
N GLU A 550 19.69 4.74 3.69
CA GLU A 550 19.71 4.38 5.12
C GLU A 550 20.97 3.60 5.51
N LEU A 551 21.40 2.63 4.69
CA LEU A 551 22.60 1.84 4.98
C LEU A 551 23.87 2.70 4.86
N LEU A 552 23.94 3.59 3.87
CA LEU A 552 25.06 4.52 3.71
C LEU A 552 25.15 5.50 4.88
N VAL A 553 24.02 6.03 5.36
CA VAL A 553 23.97 6.85 6.58
C VAL A 553 24.53 6.07 7.78
N LYS A 554 24.08 4.82 8.00
CA LYS A 554 24.61 3.97 9.08
C LYS A 554 26.11 3.69 8.96
N ARG A 555 26.63 3.54 7.73
CA ARG A 555 28.07 3.41 7.50
C ARG A 555 28.82 4.69 7.88
N SER A 556 28.33 5.85 7.46
CA SER A 556 28.90 7.15 7.82
C SER A 556 28.91 7.38 9.33
N GLU A 557 27.84 7.00 10.04
CA GLU A 557 27.77 7.07 11.50
C GLU A 557 28.82 6.18 12.17
N LYS A 558 29.00 4.94 11.70
CA LYS A 558 30.05 4.03 12.22
C LYS A 558 31.47 4.57 12.01
N LEU A 559 31.67 5.36 10.96
CA LEU A 559 32.94 6.02 10.65
C LEU A 559 33.09 7.39 11.34
N ALA A 560 32.14 7.78 12.20
CA ALA A 560 32.12 9.06 12.89
C ALA A 560 32.17 10.29 11.95
N ILE A 561 31.59 10.17 10.76
CA ILE A 561 31.41 11.29 9.84
C ILE A 561 30.49 12.32 10.50
N LYS A 562 30.90 13.58 10.48
CA LYS A 562 30.17 14.69 11.14
C LYS A 562 29.21 15.42 10.20
N ARG A 563 29.49 15.37 8.90
CA ARG A 563 28.72 16.02 7.84
C ARG A 563 28.59 15.04 6.69
N LEU A 564 27.36 14.64 6.39
CA LEU A 564 27.05 13.78 5.24
C LEU A 564 26.13 14.56 4.32
N PHE A 565 26.50 14.71 3.05
CA PHE A 565 25.70 15.46 2.09
C PHE A 565 25.38 14.63 0.85
N ALA A 566 24.42 15.12 0.08
CA ALA A 566 24.08 14.62 -1.25
C ALA A 566 23.92 15.81 -2.20
N LEU A 567 24.50 15.68 -3.39
CA LEU A 567 24.24 16.56 -4.52
C LEU A 567 23.26 15.83 -5.43
N THR A 568 22.07 16.40 -5.63
CA THR A 568 21.00 15.68 -6.33
C THR A 568 20.02 16.62 -7.01
N ARG A 569 19.34 16.12 -8.04
CA ARG A 569 18.20 16.79 -8.69
C ARG A 569 16.85 16.31 -8.16
N MET A 570 16.87 15.33 -7.26
CA MET A 570 15.70 14.75 -6.61
C MET A 570 15.67 15.15 -5.12
N PRO A 571 15.58 16.46 -4.79
CA PRO A 571 15.71 16.90 -3.41
C PRO A 571 14.60 16.34 -2.50
N ASP A 572 13.39 16.19 -3.03
CA ASP A 572 12.24 15.69 -2.28
C ASP A 572 12.45 14.26 -1.78
N PHE A 573 13.20 13.44 -2.53
CA PHE A 573 13.54 12.08 -2.12
C PHE A 573 14.46 12.08 -0.88
N PHE A 574 15.54 12.84 -0.89
CA PHE A 574 16.47 12.91 0.25
C PHE A 574 15.88 13.67 1.45
N MET A 575 15.01 14.66 1.21
CA MET A 575 14.32 15.38 2.29
C MET A 575 13.40 14.47 3.10
N LYS A 576 12.72 13.51 2.46
CA LYS A 576 11.95 12.46 3.16
C LYS A 576 12.82 11.55 4.03
N LEU A 577 14.14 11.50 3.78
CA LEU A 577 15.12 10.69 4.50
C LEU A 577 15.95 11.49 5.51
N GLY A 578 15.49 12.68 5.90
CA GLY A 578 16.10 13.49 6.96
C GLY A 578 17.22 14.42 6.51
N PHE A 579 17.39 14.64 5.20
CA PHE A 579 18.28 15.67 4.68
C PHE A 579 17.58 17.03 4.59
N SER A 580 18.32 18.11 4.80
CA SER A 580 17.83 19.49 4.68
C SER A 580 18.60 20.27 3.61
N PRO A 581 17.95 21.18 2.87
CA PRO A 581 18.63 22.05 1.90
C PRO A 581 19.78 22.82 2.53
N GLU A 582 20.93 22.82 1.86
CA GLU A 582 22.16 23.51 2.28
C GLU A 582 22.75 24.32 1.11
N SER A 583 23.53 25.35 1.41
CA SER A 583 24.15 26.18 0.37
C SER A 583 25.38 25.52 -0.23
N LYS A 584 25.48 25.47 -1.57
CA LYS A 584 26.71 25.00 -2.26
C LYS A 584 27.95 25.83 -1.89
N ALA A 585 27.77 27.09 -1.44
CA ALA A 585 28.86 27.97 -1.04
C ALA A 585 29.51 27.60 0.30
N THR A 586 28.90 26.71 1.10
CA THR A 586 29.44 26.25 2.40
C THR A 586 30.19 24.92 2.28
N MET A 587 30.32 24.39 1.06
CA MET A 587 31.03 23.13 0.75
C MET A 587 32.53 23.38 0.52
N PRO A 588 33.43 22.50 0.99
CA PRO A 588 34.87 22.67 0.78
C PRO A 588 35.26 22.70 -0.70
N ASP A 589 36.32 23.45 -1.03
CA ASP A 589 36.83 23.61 -2.41
C ASP A 589 37.09 22.28 -3.14
N LYS A 590 37.41 21.21 -2.39
CA LYS A 590 37.66 19.87 -2.94
C LYS A 590 36.38 19.21 -3.49
N VAL A 591 35.23 19.49 -2.86
CA VAL A 591 33.89 19.08 -3.31
C VAL A 591 33.50 19.86 -4.57
N LEU A 592 33.75 21.17 -4.56
CA LEU A 592 33.44 22.04 -5.70
C LEU A 592 34.31 21.74 -6.93
N LYS A 593 35.56 21.28 -6.74
CA LYS A 593 36.45 20.86 -7.83
C LYS A 593 35.98 19.57 -8.52
N ASP A 594 35.49 18.58 -7.76
CA ASP A 594 34.90 17.36 -8.34
C ASP A 594 33.66 17.70 -9.18
N CYS A 595 32.83 18.66 -8.76
CA CYS A 595 31.71 19.17 -9.56
C CYS A 595 32.16 20.00 -10.79
N ALA A 596 33.24 20.79 -10.66
CA ALA A 596 33.70 21.71 -11.71
C ALA A 596 34.49 21.05 -12.85
N MET A 597 34.91 19.79 -12.69
CA MET A 597 35.56 19.03 -13.78
C MET A 597 34.59 18.68 -14.93
N PHE A 598 33.28 18.95 -14.78
CA PHE A 598 32.28 18.78 -15.82
C PHE A 598 31.65 20.12 -16.22
N VAL A 599 32.06 20.68 -17.37
CA VAL A 599 31.35 21.80 -18.00
C VAL A 599 30.21 21.23 -18.83
N SER A 600 29.05 21.06 -18.19
CA SER A 600 27.77 20.95 -18.88
C SER A 600 26.76 21.84 -18.13
N GLU A 601 25.76 22.38 -18.85
CA GLU A 601 24.66 23.18 -18.27
C GLU A 601 23.94 22.47 -17.10
N HIS A 602 24.17 21.16 -16.98
CA HIS A 602 23.64 20.21 -16.01
C HIS A 602 24.24 20.29 -14.59
N ALA A 603 25.48 20.74 -14.38
CA ALA A 603 26.08 20.81 -13.03
C ALA A 603 25.46 21.92 -12.15
N ASN A 604 24.85 22.93 -12.79
CA ASN A 604 24.23 24.07 -12.10
C ASN A 604 22.80 23.79 -11.59
N SER A 605 22.16 22.67 -11.96
CA SER A 605 20.78 22.36 -11.54
C SER A 605 20.65 21.49 -10.28
N GLU A 606 21.74 20.87 -9.81
CA GLU A 606 21.74 20.06 -8.59
C GLU A 606 21.55 20.95 -7.34
N LYS A 607 20.79 20.45 -6.37
CA LYS A 607 20.67 21.05 -5.03
C LYS A 607 21.58 20.30 -4.06
N ALA A 608 22.20 21.05 -3.15
CA ALA A 608 22.96 20.49 -2.05
C ALA A 608 22.03 20.24 -0.85
N LEU A 609 22.14 19.05 -0.28
CA LEU A 609 21.36 18.60 0.86
C LEU A 609 22.32 18.03 1.90
N GLU A 610 22.19 18.42 3.17
CA GLU A 610 23.00 17.90 4.27
C GLU A 610 22.12 17.12 5.26
N LEU A 611 22.61 15.97 5.71
CA LEU A 611 21.94 15.15 6.72
C LEU A 611 21.96 15.87 8.06
N ASN A 612 20.78 16.08 8.63
CA ASN A 612 20.68 16.64 9.96
C ASN A 612 20.83 15.53 11.01
N TYR A 613 22.05 15.30 11.52
CA TYR A 613 22.33 14.27 12.55
C TYR A 613 21.51 14.45 13.84
N LYS A 614 21.03 15.65 14.18
CA LYS A 614 20.12 15.84 15.32
C LYS A 614 18.71 15.32 15.02
N THR A 615 18.28 15.37 13.77
CA THR A 615 17.00 14.83 13.29
C THR A 615 17.12 13.33 13.01
N SER A 616 18.25 12.84 12.52
CA SER A 616 18.51 11.39 12.38
C SER A 616 18.64 10.70 13.74
N MET A 617 19.22 11.36 14.76
CA MET A 617 19.21 10.85 16.13
C MET A 617 17.85 10.94 16.81
N LEU A 618 16.94 11.83 16.41
CA LEU A 618 15.53 11.78 16.84
C LEU A 618 14.84 10.58 16.18
N LEU A 619 15.04 10.36 14.88
CA LEU A 619 14.60 9.16 14.18
C LEU A 619 15.26 7.85 14.70
N HIS A 620 16.42 7.89 15.36
CA HIS A 620 17.09 6.71 15.95
C HIS A 620 16.94 6.57 17.47
N LYS A 621 16.72 7.64 18.24
CA LYS A 621 16.31 7.56 19.66
C LYS A 621 14.81 7.36 19.81
N GLU A 622 14.00 7.78 18.85
CA GLU A 622 12.62 7.31 18.67
C GLU A 622 12.56 5.90 18.03
N MET A 623 13.68 5.19 17.91
CA MET A 623 13.74 3.76 17.54
C MET A 623 14.58 2.91 18.52
N THR A 624 15.09 3.50 19.60
CA THR A 624 15.77 2.77 20.69
C THR A 624 15.31 3.21 22.09
N LYS A 625 14.56 4.32 22.16
CA LYS A 625 13.53 4.61 23.15
C LYS A 625 12.21 4.97 22.44
N SER A 626 11.83 4.16 21.47
CA SER A 626 10.44 3.76 21.18
C SER A 626 10.46 2.50 20.34
#